data_AF-A0A4R6LWR8-F1
#
_entry.id   AF-A0A4R6LWR8-F1
#
_cell.length_a   1.000
_cell.length_b   1.000
_cell.length_c   1.000
_cell.angle_alpha   90.00
_cell.angle_beta   90.00
_cell.angle_gamma   90.00
#
_symmetry.space_group_name_H-M   'P 1'
#
loop_
_entity.id
_entity.type
_entity.pdbx_description
1 polymer ?
#
loop_
_entity_poly.entity_id
_entity_poly.type
_entity_poly.pdbx_seq_one_letter_code
_entity_poly.pdbx_strand_id
1 'polypeptide(L)'
;MRTLGDAIKDAVAAKGLTQEQVSRQVGIDRTTLSKYMNNHVDVPNDIKRSLVSYLSDPVLRIKFYGTTSSNIVFDKAHLEFYKSGLKAIEEFKEAIESIEEVLNFAYNINSEEELTDDQMEKFEKMLDEIEDANHACDMVDITAAELGADLDARNRRCYKKYRTRGYLEECEYNG
;
A
#
# COMPACT_ATOMS: atom_id res chain seq x y z
N MET A 1 -7.06 -7.92 15.42
CA MET A 1 -6.27 -7.63 14.20
C MET A 1 -6.11 -8.85 13.28
N ARG A 2 -6.31 -8.72 11.96
CA ARG A 2 -5.96 -9.78 10.98
C ARG A 2 -4.43 -9.94 10.90
N THR A 3 -3.97 -11.16 11.10
CA THR A 3 -2.54 -11.51 11.05
C THR A 3 -2.03 -11.52 9.61
N LEU A 4 -0.70 -11.62 9.43
CA LEU A 4 -0.12 -11.81 8.11
C LEU A 4 -0.64 -13.11 7.46
N GLY A 5 -0.72 -14.19 8.25
CA GLY A 5 -1.29 -15.46 7.80
C GLY A 5 -2.73 -15.36 7.33
N ASP A 6 -3.55 -14.53 8.01
CA ASP A 6 -4.93 -14.26 7.59
C ASP A 6 -4.98 -13.47 6.28
N ALA A 7 -4.09 -12.49 6.08
CA ALA A 7 -4.00 -11.77 4.81
C ALA A 7 -3.64 -12.69 3.64
N ILE A 8 -2.75 -13.68 3.86
CA ILE A 8 -2.44 -14.69 2.84
C ILE A 8 -3.68 -15.57 2.57
N LYS A 9 -4.39 -16.02 3.61
CA LYS A 9 -5.62 -16.82 3.47
C LYS A 9 -6.69 -16.09 2.67
N ASP A 10 -6.94 -14.83 3.03
CA ASP A 10 -7.94 -13.98 2.39
C ASP A 10 -7.59 -13.77 0.91
N ALA A 11 -6.33 -13.44 0.59
CA ALA A 11 -5.88 -13.24 -0.78
C ALA A 11 -5.99 -14.51 -1.64
N VAL A 12 -5.69 -15.68 -1.07
CA VAL A 12 -5.86 -16.97 -1.75
C VAL A 12 -7.33 -17.27 -2.02
N ALA A 13 -8.20 -17.05 -1.02
CA ALA A 13 -9.64 -17.29 -1.13
C ALA A 13 -10.32 -16.33 -2.12
N ALA A 14 -9.94 -15.04 -2.10
CA ALA A 14 -10.47 -14.02 -2.99
C ALA A 14 -10.23 -14.35 -4.47
N LYS A 15 -9.12 -15.03 -4.80
CA LYS A 15 -8.82 -15.49 -6.15
C LYS A 15 -9.37 -16.88 -6.49
N GLY A 16 -10.10 -17.52 -5.57
CA GLY A 16 -10.60 -18.89 -5.74
C GLY A 16 -9.48 -19.92 -5.89
N LEU A 17 -8.29 -19.63 -5.36
CA LEU A 17 -7.11 -20.50 -5.48
C LEU A 17 -7.04 -21.50 -4.33
N THR A 18 -6.47 -22.66 -4.61
CA THR A 18 -6.11 -23.62 -3.56
C THR A 18 -4.69 -23.38 -3.07
N GLN A 19 -4.42 -23.80 -1.84
CA GLN A 19 -3.07 -23.76 -1.26
C GLN A 19 -2.03 -24.50 -2.12
N GLU A 20 -2.43 -25.60 -2.75
CA GLU A 20 -1.55 -26.38 -3.64
C GLU A 20 -1.17 -25.60 -4.92
N GLN A 21 -2.11 -24.87 -5.52
CA GLN A 21 -1.83 -24.02 -6.69
C GLN A 21 -0.85 -22.92 -6.34
N VAL A 22 -1.07 -22.24 -5.21
CA VAL A 22 -0.23 -21.15 -4.74
C VAL A 22 1.16 -21.65 -4.36
N SER A 23 1.25 -22.79 -3.64
CA SER A 23 2.54 -23.34 -3.23
C SER A 23 3.38 -23.76 -4.44
N ARG A 24 2.76 -24.37 -5.46
CA ARG A 24 3.44 -24.69 -6.73
C ARG A 24 3.93 -23.45 -7.46
N GLN A 25 3.08 -22.42 -7.57
CA GLN A 25 3.45 -21.19 -8.28
C GLN A 25 4.58 -20.43 -7.59
N VAL A 26 4.58 -20.42 -6.25
CA VAL A 26 5.59 -19.75 -5.43
C VAL A 26 6.86 -20.59 -5.28
N GLY A 27 6.83 -21.87 -5.67
CA GLY A 27 7.99 -22.77 -5.60
C GLY A 27 8.28 -23.29 -4.18
N ILE A 28 7.24 -23.52 -3.37
CA ILE A 28 7.35 -24.02 -1.99
C ILE A 28 6.44 -25.22 -1.75
N ASP A 29 6.75 -26.02 -0.73
CA ASP A 29 5.86 -27.09 -0.29
C ASP A 29 4.54 -26.54 0.27
N ARG A 30 3.45 -27.27 0.02
CA ARG A 30 2.12 -26.95 0.57
C ARG A 30 2.17 -26.81 2.10
N THR A 31 2.90 -27.67 2.78
CA THR A 31 3.07 -27.63 4.24
C THR A 31 3.78 -26.36 4.71
N THR A 32 4.77 -25.88 3.96
CA THR A 32 5.47 -24.62 4.22
C THR A 32 4.54 -23.43 4.08
N LEU A 33 3.75 -23.37 3.00
CA LEU A 33 2.71 -22.36 2.84
C LEU A 33 1.70 -22.41 4.00
N SER A 34 1.37 -23.62 4.48
CA SER A 34 0.47 -23.79 5.63
C SER A 34 1.02 -23.16 6.90
N LYS A 35 2.32 -23.25 7.13
CA LYS A 35 2.96 -22.66 8.31
C LYS A 35 2.93 -21.14 8.23
N TYR A 36 3.15 -20.55 7.05
CA TYR A 36 3.02 -19.11 6.82
C TYR A 36 1.59 -18.62 7.08
N MET A 37 0.59 -19.28 6.50
CA MET A 37 -0.83 -18.94 6.64
C MET A 37 -1.34 -19.05 8.10
N ASN A 38 -0.63 -19.78 8.95
CA ASN A 38 -0.94 -19.92 10.38
C ASN A 38 0.03 -19.14 11.29
N ASN A 39 0.91 -18.31 10.72
CA ASN A 39 1.93 -17.55 11.46
C ASN A 39 2.84 -18.42 12.35
N HIS A 40 3.05 -19.69 11.99
CA HIS A 40 3.93 -20.58 12.73
C HIS A 40 5.41 -20.30 12.47
N VAL A 41 5.72 -19.73 11.31
CA VAL A 41 7.07 -19.33 10.90
C VAL A 41 6.98 -18.05 10.06
N ASP A 42 8.06 -17.26 10.08
CA ASP A 42 8.17 -16.06 9.27
C ASP A 42 8.31 -16.38 7.79
N VAL A 43 7.80 -15.49 6.94
CA VAL A 43 7.88 -15.61 5.48
C VAL A 43 9.21 -15.01 4.99
N PRO A 44 10.08 -15.75 4.29
CA PRO A 44 11.30 -15.21 3.69
C PRO A 44 11.02 -14.17 2.60
N ASN A 45 11.92 -13.19 2.39
CA ASN A 45 11.69 -12.03 1.51
C ASN A 45 11.51 -12.39 0.02
N ASP A 46 12.15 -13.43 -0.47
CA ASP A 46 11.93 -13.99 -1.81
C ASP A 46 10.52 -14.56 -1.94
N ILE A 47 10.06 -15.31 -0.93
CA ILE A 47 8.69 -15.84 -0.88
C ILE A 47 7.65 -14.72 -0.76
N LYS A 48 7.91 -13.67 0.03
CA LYS A 48 7.04 -12.48 0.08
C LYS A 48 6.84 -11.87 -1.31
N ARG A 49 7.92 -11.71 -2.08
CA ARG A 49 7.88 -11.15 -3.44
C ARG A 49 7.04 -12.02 -4.37
N SER A 50 7.26 -13.33 -4.36
CA SER A 50 6.47 -14.28 -5.16
C SER A 50 4.99 -14.28 -4.77
N LEU A 51 4.67 -14.27 -3.47
CA LEU A 51 3.29 -14.21 -2.98
C LEU A 51 2.59 -12.92 -3.39
N VAL A 52 3.21 -11.74 -3.18
CA VAL A 52 2.61 -10.47 -3.59
C VAL A 52 2.44 -10.39 -5.10
N SER A 53 3.43 -10.81 -5.87
CA SER A 53 3.35 -10.78 -7.33
C SER A 53 2.23 -11.66 -7.86
N TYR A 54 2.06 -12.87 -7.31
CA TYR A 54 1.06 -13.81 -7.80
C TYR A 54 -0.36 -13.50 -7.29
N LEU A 55 -0.47 -13.16 -6.01
CA LEU A 55 -1.76 -12.88 -5.39
C LEU A 55 -2.25 -11.46 -5.67
N SER A 56 -1.38 -10.53 -6.06
CA SER A 56 -1.71 -9.14 -6.43
C SER A 56 -2.69 -8.47 -5.44
N ASP A 57 -2.60 -8.83 -4.16
CA ASP A 57 -3.51 -8.37 -3.12
C ASP A 57 -2.92 -7.15 -2.41
N PRO A 58 -3.61 -6.00 -2.40
CA PRO A 58 -3.08 -4.76 -1.83
C PRO A 58 -2.91 -4.82 -0.31
N VAL A 59 -3.77 -5.54 0.41
CA VAL A 59 -3.67 -5.70 1.87
C VAL A 59 -2.44 -6.53 2.22
N LEU A 60 -2.21 -7.62 1.50
CA LEU A 60 -1.03 -8.46 1.63
C LEU A 60 0.24 -7.66 1.32
N ARG A 61 0.22 -6.81 0.29
CA ARG A 61 1.34 -5.92 -0.06
C ARG A 61 1.67 -4.96 1.08
N ILE A 62 0.67 -4.29 1.66
CA ILE A 62 0.84 -3.42 2.84
C ILE A 62 1.41 -4.23 4.01
N LYS A 63 0.91 -5.43 4.28
CA LYS A 63 1.38 -6.25 5.40
C LYS A 63 2.83 -6.69 5.24
N PHE A 64 3.30 -6.89 4.01
CA PHE A 64 4.69 -7.29 3.75
C PHE A 64 5.67 -6.12 3.62
N TYR A 65 5.24 -5.00 3.04
CA TYR A 65 6.14 -3.90 2.65
C TYR A 65 5.75 -2.53 3.22
N GLY A 66 4.60 -2.41 3.90
CA GLY A 66 4.12 -1.17 4.49
C GLY A 66 3.46 -0.20 3.51
N THR A 67 3.28 -0.57 2.24
CA THR A 67 2.75 0.31 1.19
C THR A 67 2.08 -0.47 0.06
N THR A 68 1.16 0.17 -0.68
CA THR A 68 0.61 -0.33 -1.95
C THR A 68 1.43 0.11 -3.17
N SER A 69 2.25 1.15 -3.02
CA SER A 69 2.99 1.79 -4.12
C SER A 69 4.17 0.95 -4.61
N SER A 70 4.63 1.30 -5.81
CA SER A 70 5.79 0.73 -6.50
C SER A 70 7.15 1.07 -5.87
N ASN A 71 7.22 2.02 -4.93
CA ASN A 71 8.46 2.50 -4.28
C ASN A 71 9.53 2.97 -5.29
N ILE A 72 9.10 3.66 -6.35
CA ILE A 72 10.02 4.26 -7.33
C ILE A 72 10.60 5.55 -6.75
N VAL A 73 11.93 5.67 -6.79
CA VAL A 73 12.62 6.93 -6.50
C VAL A 73 12.95 7.62 -7.82
N PHE A 74 12.51 8.87 -7.98
CA PHE A 74 12.78 9.65 -9.19
C PHE A 74 14.23 10.16 -9.22
N ASP A 75 15.09 9.42 -9.92
CA ASP A 75 16.53 9.68 -10.07
C ASP A 75 16.86 10.96 -10.86
N LYS A 76 15.92 11.44 -11.69
CA LYS A 76 16.07 12.65 -12.51
C LYS A 76 15.33 13.87 -11.97
N ALA A 77 14.56 13.73 -10.90
CA ALA A 77 13.86 14.86 -10.30
C ALA A 77 14.87 15.77 -9.58
N HIS A 78 14.76 17.08 -9.75
CA HIS A 78 15.56 18.03 -8.99
C HIS A 78 15.06 18.08 -7.54
N LEU A 79 15.84 17.49 -6.63
CA LEU A 79 15.47 17.32 -5.23
C LEU A 79 15.92 18.54 -4.43
N GLU A 80 15.06 19.55 -4.37
CA GLU A 80 15.19 20.65 -3.42
C GLU A 80 13.90 20.69 -2.60
N PHE A 81 14.00 20.72 -1.27
CA PHE A 81 12.85 20.66 -0.37
C PHE A 81 11.73 21.65 -0.72
N TYR A 82 12.08 22.90 -1.05
CA TYR A 82 11.10 23.91 -1.45
C TYR A 82 10.34 23.52 -2.73
N LYS A 83 11.05 23.04 -3.76
CA LYS A 83 10.45 22.63 -5.04
C LYS A 83 9.62 21.37 -4.89
N SER A 84 10.12 20.39 -4.13
CA SER A 84 9.37 19.18 -3.78
C SER A 84 8.10 19.52 -3.02
N GLY A 85 8.15 20.47 -2.09
CA GLY A 85 6.97 20.96 -1.38
C GLY A 85 5.95 21.67 -2.27
N LEU A 86 6.40 22.48 -3.25
CA LEU A 86 5.50 23.08 -4.23
C LEU A 86 4.83 22.04 -5.12
N LYS A 87 5.58 21.04 -5.61
CA LYS A 87 5.01 19.96 -6.42
C LYS A 87 4.03 19.11 -5.61
N ALA A 88 4.34 18.81 -4.36
CA ALA A 88 3.38 18.12 -3.48
C ALA A 88 2.05 18.88 -3.33
N ILE A 89 2.06 20.22 -3.26
CA ILE A 89 0.82 21.01 -3.22
C ILE A 89 0.02 20.87 -4.52
N GLU A 90 0.70 20.80 -5.67
CA GLU A 90 0.07 20.59 -6.98
C GLU A 90 -0.57 19.20 -7.03
N GLU A 91 0.19 18.13 -6.79
CA GLU A 91 -0.32 16.76 -6.81
C GLU A 91 -1.47 16.55 -5.82
N PHE A 92 -1.38 17.13 -4.61
CA PHE A 92 -2.48 17.02 -3.65
C PHE A 92 -3.76 17.69 -4.13
N LYS A 93 -3.68 18.77 -4.91
CA LYS A 93 -4.88 19.41 -5.46
C LYS A 93 -5.50 18.56 -6.57
N GLU A 94 -4.68 18.00 -7.45
CA GLU A 94 -5.13 17.13 -8.54
C GLU A 94 -5.76 15.84 -7.99
N ALA A 95 -5.14 15.25 -6.96
CA ALA A 95 -5.71 14.11 -6.22
C ALA A 95 -7.03 14.47 -5.51
N ILE A 96 -7.13 15.64 -4.86
CA ILE A 96 -8.38 16.06 -4.22
C ILE A 96 -9.50 16.24 -5.26
N GLU A 97 -9.21 16.95 -6.36
CA GLU A 97 -10.19 17.22 -7.41
C GLU A 97 -10.71 15.93 -8.05
N SER A 98 -9.82 14.99 -8.37
CA SER A 98 -10.20 13.69 -8.95
C SER A 98 -10.99 12.82 -7.97
N ILE A 99 -10.63 12.80 -6.68
CA ILE A 99 -11.40 12.12 -5.63
C ILE A 99 -12.81 12.72 -5.54
N GLU A 100 -12.92 14.04 -5.49
CA GLU A 100 -14.21 14.73 -5.44
C GLU A 100 -15.07 14.41 -6.68
N GLU A 101 -14.46 14.36 -7.87
CA GLU A 101 -15.15 13.97 -9.10
C GLU A 101 -15.71 12.55 -9.01
N VAL A 102 -14.89 11.57 -8.62
CA VAL A 102 -15.29 10.16 -8.50
C VAL A 102 -16.38 9.97 -7.44
N LEU A 103 -16.27 10.65 -6.30
CA LEU A 103 -17.26 10.54 -5.22
C LEU A 103 -18.66 11.05 -5.62
N ASN A 104 -18.80 11.82 -6.70
CA ASN A 104 -20.11 12.20 -7.23
C ASN A 104 -20.91 11.03 -7.80
N PHE A 105 -20.25 9.94 -8.21
CA PHE A 105 -20.92 8.76 -8.76
C PHE A 105 -20.62 7.45 -8.01
N ALA A 106 -19.52 7.37 -7.27
CA ALA A 106 -19.07 6.13 -6.61
C ALA A 106 -19.68 5.85 -5.22
N TYR A 107 -20.64 6.66 -4.74
CA TYR A 107 -21.16 6.56 -3.36
C TYR A 107 -21.80 5.21 -2.98
N ASN A 108 -22.24 4.41 -3.96
CA ASN A 108 -22.92 3.12 -3.77
C ASN A 108 -22.34 1.99 -4.65
N ILE A 109 -21.17 2.20 -5.25
CA ILE A 109 -20.57 1.23 -6.18
C ILE A 109 -19.81 0.16 -5.37
N ASN A 110 -20.08 -1.12 -5.66
CA ASN A 110 -19.43 -2.25 -4.97
C ASN A 110 -18.47 -3.02 -5.89
N SER A 111 -18.50 -2.75 -7.20
CA SER A 111 -17.64 -3.36 -8.21
C SER A 111 -17.35 -2.39 -9.35
N GLU A 112 -16.15 -2.49 -9.92
CA GLU A 112 -15.75 -1.79 -11.15
C GLU A 112 -16.68 -2.10 -12.34
N GLU A 113 -17.31 -3.28 -12.36
CA GLU A 113 -18.27 -3.68 -13.40
C GLU A 113 -19.56 -2.83 -13.41
N GLU A 114 -19.83 -2.07 -12.35
CA GLU A 114 -20.97 -1.16 -12.26
C GLU A 114 -20.69 0.21 -12.90
N LEU A 115 -19.43 0.49 -13.25
CA LEU A 115 -19.00 1.75 -13.85
C LEU A 115 -19.28 1.77 -15.35
N THR A 116 -19.74 2.91 -15.86
CA THR A 116 -19.68 3.19 -17.30
C THR A 116 -18.24 3.43 -17.74
N ASP A 117 -17.96 3.35 -19.04
CA ASP A 117 -16.61 3.61 -19.58
C ASP A 117 -16.07 5.00 -19.16
N ASP A 118 -16.90 6.05 -19.19
CA ASP A 118 -16.52 7.41 -18.73
C ASP A 118 -16.22 7.46 -17.23
N GLN A 119 -17.01 6.75 -16.42
CA GLN A 119 -16.78 6.67 -14.98
C GLN A 119 -15.52 5.86 -14.65
N MET A 120 -15.25 4.81 -15.42
CA MET A 120 -14.03 4.02 -15.30
C MET A 120 -12.79 4.86 -15.60
N GLU A 121 -12.79 5.63 -16.69
CA GLU A 121 -11.67 6.51 -17.04
C GLU A 121 -11.37 7.51 -15.90
N LYS A 122 -12.41 8.07 -15.28
CA LYS A 122 -12.27 8.98 -14.14
C LYS A 122 -11.78 8.28 -12.88
N PHE A 123 -12.24 7.05 -12.64
CA PHE A 123 -11.81 6.23 -11.53
C PHE A 123 -10.32 5.85 -11.66
N GLU A 124 -9.90 5.40 -12.84
CA GLU A 124 -8.50 5.09 -13.15
C GLU A 124 -7.62 6.34 -13.01
N LYS A 125 -8.05 7.48 -13.57
CA LYS A 125 -7.36 8.76 -13.39
C LYS A 125 -7.19 9.10 -11.91
N MET A 126 -8.24 8.98 -11.10
CA MET A 126 -8.14 9.23 -9.66
C MET A 126 -7.08 8.33 -8.99
N LEU A 127 -6.96 7.06 -9.39
CA LEU A 127 -5.93 6.17 -8.86
C LEU A 127 -4.51 6.63 -9.24
N ASP A 128 -4.32 7.11 -10.47
CA ASP A 128 -3.04 7.67 -10.94
C ASP A 128 -2.66 8.92 -10.15
N GLU A 129 -3.57 9.88 -9.99
CA GLU A 129 -3.34 11.14 -9.24
C GLU A 129 -3.04 10.86 -7.75
N ILE A 130 -3.63 9.81 -7.16
CA ILE A 130 -3.32 9.36 -5.80
C ILE A 130 -1.90 8.82 -5.69
N GLU A 131 -1.43 8.05 -6.68
CA GLU A 131 -0.06 7.52 -6.70
C GLU A 131 0.96 8.66 -6.92
N ASP A 132 0.66 9.64 -7.78
CA ASP A 132 1.50 10.82 -7.99
C ASP A 132 1.62 11.65 -6.70
N ALA A 133 0.52 11.87 -5.97
CA ALA A 133 0.53 12.49 -4.65
C ALA A 133 1.36 11.71 -3.62
N ASN A 134 1.32 10.37 -3.67
CA ASN A 134 2.15 9.52 -2.81
C ASN A 134 3.64 9.68 -3.15
N HIS A 135 4.01 9.68 -4.43
CA HIS A 135 5.39 9.94 -4.84
C HIS A 135 5.86 11.33 -4.41
N ALA A 136 5.03 12.35 -4.52
CA ALA A 136 5.38 13.68 -4.02
C ALA A 136 5.63 13.71 -2.50
N CYS A 137 4.90 12.90 -1.72
CA CYS A 137 5.19 12.72 -0.28
C CYS A 137 6.59 12.14 -0.07
N ASP A 138 6.95 11.08 -0.81
CA ASP A 138 8.27 10.45 -0.72
C ASP A 138 9.39 11.44 -1.06
N MET A 139 9.20 12.28 -2.09
CA MET A 139 10.19 13.30 -2.46
C MET A 139 10.37 14.36 -1.37
N VAL A 140 9.27 14.78 -0.72
CA VAL A 140 9.33 15.71 0.42
C VAL A 140 10.04 15.06 1.61
N ASP A 141 9.77 13.78 1.89
CA ASP A 141 10.43 13.04 2.97
C ASP A 141 11.93 12.90 2.74
N ILE A 142 12.35 12.53 1.52
CA ILE A 142 13.76 12.42 1.12
C ILE A 142 14.46 13.77 1.30
N THR A 143 13.92 14.84 0.72
CA THR A 143 14.54 16.18 0.79
C THR A 143 14.50 16.76 2.21
N ALA A 144 13.51 16.43 3.03
CA ALA A 144 13.49 16.80 4.45
C ALA A 144 14.59 16.08 5.24
N ALA A 145 14.82 14.79 4.97
CA ALA A 145 15.90 14.04 5.59
C ALA A 145 17.28 14.60 5.21
N GLU A 146 17.47 15.02 3.96
CA GLU A 146 18.68 15.71 3.50
C GLU A 146 18.92 17.05 4.24
N LEU A 147 17.86 17.74 4.65
CA LEU A 147 17.93 18.92 5.53
C LEU A 147 18.19 18.58 7.01
N GLY A 148 18.25 17.30 7.37
CA GLY A 148 18.49 16.82 8.73
C GLY A 148 17.23 16.51 9.54
N ALA A 149 16.07 16.34 8.90
CA ALA A 149 14.87 15.89 9.60
C ALA A 149 14.98 14.42 10.03
N ASP A 150 14.60 14.13 11.27
CA ASP A 150 14.51 12.76 11.80
C ASP A 150 13.15 12.13 11.43
N LEU A 151 13.14 11.37 10.34
CA LEU A 151 11.93 10.68 9.86
C LEU A 151 11.47 9.57 10.80
N ASP A 152 12.37 8.90 11.52
CA ASP A 152 12.01 7.86 12.48
C ASP A 152 11.30 8.45 13.69
N ALA A 153 11.76 9.59 14.20
CA ALA A 153 11.06 10.34 15.23
C ALA A 153 9.69 10.80 14.75
N ARG A 154 9.55 11.25 13.49
CA ARG A 154 8.25 11.56 12.89
C ARG A 154 7.34 10.33 12.86
N ASN A 155 7.85 9.18 12.44
CA ASN A 155 7.09 7.92 12.37
C ASN A 155 6.60 7.46 13.76
N ARG A 156 7.45 7.53 14.79
CA ARG A 156 7.04 7.27 16.18
C ARG A 156 5.93 8.21 16.66
N ARG A 157 6.00 9.51 16.34
CA ARG A 157 4.93 10.48 16.65
C ARG A 157 3.64 10.16 15.91
N CYS A 158 3.72 9.81 14.62
CA CYS A 158 2.57 9.41 13.82
C CYS A 158 1.92 8.13 14.36
N TYR A 159 2.69 7.12 14.71
CA TYR A 159 2.18 5.88 15.31
C TYR A 159 1.39 6.15 16.60
N LYS A 160 1.94 6.98 17.50
CA LYS A 160 1.22 7.42 18.71
C LYS A 160 -0.08 8.14 18.37
N LYS A 161 -0.04 9.08 17.41
CA LYS A 161 -1.23 9.82 16.92
C LYS A 161 -2.31 8.86 16.39
N TYR A 162 -1.94 7.87 15.58
CA TYR A 162 -2.87 6.89 15.00
C TYR A 162 -3.48 5.98 16.07
N ARG A 163 -2.69 5.55 17.07
CA ARG A 163 -3.20 4.82 18.23
C ARG A 163 -4.21 5.65 19.04
N THR A 164 -3.90 6.91 19.35
CA THR A 164 -4.83 7.79 20.09
C THR A 164 -6.14 8.04 19.35
N ARG A 165 -6.14 7.99 18.02
CA ARG A 165 -7.34 8.15 17.19
C ARG A 165 -8.13 6.84 16.99
N GLY A 166 -7.66 5.72 17.55
CA GLY A 166 -8.31 4.42 17.41
C GLY A 166 -8.12 3.76 16.03
N TYR A 167 -7.15 4.22 15.23
CA TYR A 167 -6.83 3.58 13.93
C TYR A 167 -5.99 2.32 14.10
N LEU A 168 -5.36 2.14 15.26
CA LEU A 168 -4.52 0.99 15.60
C LEU A 168 -4.99 0.36 16.92
N GLU A 169 -5.01 -0.98 16.99
CA GLU A 169 -5.22 -1.72 18.25
C GLU A 169 -4.00 -1.55 19.20
N GLU A 170 -4.19 -1.84 20.49
CA GLU A 170 -3.10 -1.80 21.47
C GLU A 170 -2.12 -2.97 21.28
N CYS A 171 -1.04 -2.75 20.53
CA CYS A 171 0.11 -3.67 20.49
C CYS A 171 1.42 -2.92 20.73
N GLU A 172 2.41 -3.61 21.30
CA GLU A 172 3.74 -3.06 21.58
C GLU A 172 4.49 -2.72 20.29
N TYR A 173 4.97 -1.49 20.17
CA TYR A 173 5.87 -1.08 19.11
C TYR A 173 7.27 -1.61 19.44
N ASN A 174 7.64 -2.74 18.85
CA ASN A 174 9.01 -3.21 18.84
C ASN A 174 9.71 -2.51 17.68
N GLY A 175 10.39 -1.41 18.01
CA GLY A 175 11.14 -0.58 17.07
C GLY A 175 12.30 -1.31 16.40
#